data_AF-A0A6L6DFI7-F1
#
_entry.id   AF-A0A6L6DFI7-F1
#
_cell.length_a   1.000
_cell.length_b   1.000
_cell.length_c   1.000
_cell.angle_alpha   90.00
_cell.angle_beta   90.00
_cell.angle_gamma   90.00
#
_symmetry.space_group_name_H-M   'P 1'
#
loop_
_entity.id
_entity.type
_entity.pdbx_description
1 polymer ?
#
loop_
_entity_poly.entity_id
_entity_poly.type
_entity_poly.pdbx_seq_one_letter_code
_entity_poly.pdbx_strand_id
1 'polypeptide(L)' 'MNGSSFLLPLVLGHRGACGYRPENTMEAFELAIAQGADGVECDLVPTRDGELILRHENWLNGTTDIES' A
#
# COMPACT_ATOMS: atom_id res chain seq x y z
N MET A 1 -6.98 33.05 -18.00
CA MET A 1 -6.50 31.91 -18.82
C MET A 1 -7.41 30.73 -18.47
N ASN A 2 -8.50 30.51 -19.22
CA ASN A 2 -8.58 29.61 -20.39
C ASN A 2 -8.04 28.19 -20.13
N GLY A 3 -8.94 27.21 -20.12
CA GLY A 3 -8.81 26.00 -20.93
C GLY A 3 -7.97 24.84 -20.39
N SER A 4 -8.66 23.74 -20.07
CA SER A 4 -8.18 22.36 -20.11
C SER A 4 -7.00 21.96 -19.20
N SER A 5 -7.32 21.54 -17.98
CA SER A 5 -6.53 20.47 -17.34
C SER A 5 -7.38 19.21 -17.46
N PHE A 6 -7.04 18.34 -18.41
CA PHE A 6 -7.49 16.95 -18.36
C PHE A 6 -7.23 16.40 -16.95
N LEU A 7 -8.14 15.61 -16.41
CA LEU A 7 -7.96 14.92 -15.13
C LEU A 7 -6.63 14.18 -15.18
N LEU A 8 -5.61 14.68 -14.47
CA LEU A 8 -4.33 13.98 -14.38
C LEU A 8 -4.59 12.61 -13.75
N PRO A 9 -3.88 11.56 -14.19
CA PRO A 9 -4.02 10.25 -13.58
C PRO A 9 -3.63 10.34 -12.10
N LEU A 10 -4.40 9.66 -11.24
CA LEU A 10 -4.03 9.51 -9.83
C LEU A 10 -2.79 8.62 -9.73
N VAL A 11 -1.83 9.06 -8.93
CA VAL A 11 -0.64 8.31 -8.56
C VAL A 11 -0.87 7.73 -7.17
N LEU A 12 -1.13 6.42 -7.10
CA LEU A 12 -1.33 5.71 -5.83
C LEU A 12 -0.09 4.88 -5.49
N GLY A 13 0.38 4.99 -4.24
CA GLY A 13 1.47 4.15 -3.74
C GLY A 13 1.00 2.71 -3.57
N HIS A 14 1.35 1.83 -4.49
CA HIS A 14 1.02 0.39 -4.46
C HIS A 14 1.63 -0.26 -3.21
N ARG A 15 0.77 -0.66 -2.26
CA ARG A 15 1.15 -1.14 -0.92
C ARG A 15 2.02 -0.14 -0.16
N GLY A 16 1.81 1.16 -0.40
CA GLY A 16 2.69 2.25 0.01
C GLY A 16 3.89 2.44 -0.93
N ALA A 17 5.00 2.95 -0.41
CA ALA A 17 6.25 3.10 -1.15
C ALA A 17 7.05 1.77 -1.14
N CYS A 18 6.44 0.68 -1.64
CA CYS A 18 6.93 -0.70 -1.47
C CYS A 18 8.31 -0.98 -2.10
N GLY A 19 8.74 -0.17 -3.07
CA GLY A 19 10.10 -0.20 -3.61
C GLY A 19 11.18 0.33 -2.65
N TYR A 20 10.77 1.03 -1.58
CA TYR A 20 11.67 1.72 -0.64
C TYR A 20 11.53 1.24 0.81
N ARG A 21 10.33 0.77 1.20
CA ARG A 21 10.00 0.28 2.55
C ARG A 21 9.18 -1.00 2.44
N PRO A 22 9.16 -1.87 3.48
CA PRO A 22 8.35 -3.08 3.45
C PRO A 22 6.88 -2.76 3.13
N GLU A 23 6.31 -3.50 2.18
CA GLU A 23 4.93 -3.31 1.72
C GLU A 23 3.90 -3.41 2.85
N ASN A 24 2.75 -2.73 2.70
CA ASN A 24 1.62 -2.81 3.64
C ASN A 24 2.00 -2.46 5.10
N THR A 25 2.98 -1.56 5.28
CA THR A 25 3.38 -0.99 6.57
C THR A 25 3.05 0.49 6.67
N MET A 26 2.90 0.99 7.90
CA MET A 26 2.69 2.43 8.13
C MET A 26 3.84 3.26 7.55
N GLU A 27 5.08 2.77 7.69
CA GLU A 27 6.27 3.43 7.20
C GLU A 27 6.30 3.54 5.66
N ALA A 28 5.77 2.53 4.95
CA ALA A 28 5.62 2.60 3.50
C ALA A 28 4.53 3.59 3.08
N PHE A 29 3.42 3.67 3.83
CA PHE A 29 2.35 4.63 3.56
C PHE A 29 2.80 6.08 3.81
N GLU A 30 3.44 6.33 4.95
CA GLU A 30 3.98 7.64 5.31
C GLU A 30 4.98 8.13 4.26
N LEU A 31 5.85 7.24 3.76
CA LEU A 31 6.81 7.59 2.73
C LEU A 31 6.13 7.89 1.38
N ALA A 32 5.11 7.12 0.98
CA ALA A 32 4.37 7.38 -0.25
C ALA A 32 3.69 8.77 -0.20
N ILE A 33 3.09 9.12 0.93
CA ILE A 33 2.49 10.45 1.15
C ILE A 33 3.57 11.53 1.10
N ALA A 34 4.71 11.33 1.78
CA ALA A 34 5.82 12.27 1.77
C ALA A 34 6.43 12.47 0.37
N GLN A 35 6.36 11.46 -0.50
CA GLN A 35 6.79 11.51 -1.91
C GLN A 35 5.77 12.17 -2.84
N GLY A 36 4.58 12.52 -2.34
CA GLY A 36 3.55 13.22 -3.11
C GLY A 36 2.57 12.31 -3.85
N ALA A 37 2.40 11.06 -3.41
CA ALA A 37 1.31 10.22 -3.92
C ALA A 37 -0.06 10.83 -3.58
N ASP A 38 -1.02 10.71 -4.49
CA ASP A 38 -2.40 11.16 -4.28
C ASP A 38 -3.15 10.30 -3.25
N GLY A 39 -2.65 9.09 -3.01
CA GLY A 39 -3.15 8.16 -2.01
C GLY A 39 -2.27 6.92 -1.90
N VAL A 40 -2.67 6.02 -1.02
CA VAL A 40 -2.03 4.71 -0.86
C VAL A 40 -3.02 3.63 -1.26
N GLU A 41 -2.52 2.62 -1.94
CA GLU A 41 -3.24 1.38 -2.17
C GLU A 41 -2.76 0.36 -1.12
N CYS A 42 -3.68 -0.50 -0.68
CA CYS A 42 -3.39 -1.51 0.33
C CYS A 42 -4.21 -2.78 0.07
N ASP A 43 -3.63 -3.90 0.46
CA ASP A 43 -4.27 -5.21 0.37
C ASP A 43 -4.88 -5.60 1.72
N LEU A 44 -6.05 -6.24 1.71
CA LEU A 44 -6.70 -6.75 2.91
C LEU A 44 -6.96 -8.25 2.81
N VAL A 45 -6.62 -8.99 3.88
CA VAL A 45 -7.01 -10.40 4.04
C VAL A 45 -7.68 -10.62 5.39
N PRO A 46 -8.65 -11.54 5.47
CA PRO A 46 -9.28 -11.91 6.74
C PRO A 46 -8.39 -12.88 7.55
N THR A 47 -8.36 -12.70 8.87
CA THR A 47 -7.86 -13.69 9.82
C THR A 47 -8.88 -14.82 10.01
N ARG A 48 -8.47 -15.87 10.74
CA ARG A 48 -9.34 -17.01 11.05
C ARG A 48 -10.60 -16.60 11.84
N ASP A 49 -10.49 -15.58 12.68
CA ASP A 49 -11.56 -15.00 13.50
C ASP A 49 -12.31 -13.86 12.80
N GLY A 50 -11.98 -13.55 11.54
CA GLY A 50 -12.75 -12.63 10.68
C GLY A 50 -12.29 -11.17 10.71
N GLU A 51 -11.19 -10.86 11.39
CA GLU A 51 -10.59 -9.52 11.41
C GLU A 51 -9.82 -9.26 10.11
N LEU A 52 -9.86 -8.03 9.58
CA LEU A 52 -9.11 -7.66 8.38
C LEU A 52 -7.72 -7.13 8.75
N ILE A 53 -6.70 -7.63 8.06
CA ILE A 53 -5.31 -7.17 8.22
C ILE A 53 -4.71 -6.72 6.88
N LEU A 54 -3.71 -5.84 6.95
CA LEU A 54 -2.97 -5.36 5.79
C LEU A 54 -1.96 -6.41 5.30
N ARG A 55 -2.25 -7.05 4.17
CA ARG A 55 -1.42 -8.14 3.62
C ARG A 55 -1.89 -8.52 2.21
N HIS A 56 -0.96 -8.93 1.35
CA HIS A 56 -1.26 -9.45 0.01
C HIS A 56 -1.48 -10.98 -0.04
N GLU A 57 -0.55 -11.77 0.54
CA GLU A 57 -0.56 -13.24 0.43
C GLU A 57 -1.26 -13.92 1.62
N ASN A 58 -1.85 -15.10 1.40
CA ASN A 58 -2.45 -15.88 2.49
C ASN A 58 -1.40 -16.49 3.46
N TRP A 59 -0.22 -16.87 2.95
CA TRP A 59 0.89 -17.39 3.76
C TRP A 59 1.64 -16.24 4.40
N LEU A 60 2.14 -16.41 5.64
CA LEU A 60 2.82 -15.34 6.40
C LEU A 60 4.32 -15.20 6.06
N ASN A 61 4.96 -16.23 5.53
CA ASN A 61 6.42 -16.36 5.41
C ASN A 61 7.14 -15.41 4.44
N GLY A 62 6.45 -14.80 3.47
CA GLY A 62 7.10 -13.95 2.46
C GLY A 62 7.51 -12.56 2.95
N THR A 63 6.83 -12.03 3.98
CA THR A 63 6.95 -10.63 4.43
C THR A 63 6.96 -10.48 5.95
N THR A 64 7.07 -11.60 6.66
CA THR A 64 7.18 -11.66 8.12
C THR A 64 8.30 -12.62 8.51
N ASP A 65 8.57 -12.78 9.80
CA ASP A 65 9.56 -13.69 10.36
C ASP A 65 9.00 -15.10 10.68
N ILE A 66 7.79 -15.42 10.24
CA ILE A 66 7.15 -16.72 10.46
C ILE A 66 7.62 -17.75 9.41
N GLU A 67 8.11 -18.90 9.86
CA GLU A 67 8.56 -19.99 8.97
C GLU A 67 7.40 -20.72 8.26
N SER A 68 7.73 -21.38 7.15
CA SER A 68 6.80 -22.15 6.29
C SER A 68 6.57 -23.58 6.74
#